data_AF-A0AB37C9D7-F1
#
_entry.id   AF-A0AB37C9D7-F1
#
_cell.length_a   1.000
_cell.length_b   1.000
_cell.length_c   1.000
_cell.angle_alpha   90.00
_cell.angle_beta   90.00
_cell.angle_gamma   90.00
#
_symmetry.space_group_name_H-M   'P 1'
#
loop_
_entity.id
_entity.type
_entity.pdbx_description
1 polymer ?
#
loop_
_entity_poly.entity_id
_entity_poly.type
_entity_poly.pdbx_seq_one_letter_code
_entity_poly.pdbx_strand_id
1 'polypeptide(L)'
;MREIDNYIDSLYKNIDGISKENKEIKETMRTHLIESVEELKLEGFSEKESIKIALERFGEINEIRGELKTVVERGVKPLLYTVGISLIILIAFFTHLIFMRFDYIKLLALIIIAVPMYIIIRGGVLIYYKVKGVKYDIDWKKELYKFLFANYFIFLVGWYIFPIEVEGSSNVNFQVDLIPFKSYIELMNRGITIGYLMKWIIIRLILFIPLGFYPAFLKGKFNNIAGCVLIASIVYFIVPILELILSFGLISVPIIYIGIDYWVISIIGVLLGYFLYNSIAKKHI
;
A
#
# COMPACT_ATOMS: atom_id res chain seq x y z
N MET A 1 39.11 21.89 -21.07
CA MET A 1 37.99 20.93 -20.83
C MET A 1 38.25 19.85 -19.76
N ARG A 2 39.35 19.08 -19.79
CA ARG A 2 39.64 18.00 -18.80
C ARG A 2 39.59 18.43 -17.31
N GLU A 3 39.91 19.69 -17.03
CA GLU A 3 39.86 20.25 -15.67
C GLU A 3 38.43 20.37 -15.11
N ILE A 4 37.45 20.64 -15.97
CA ILE A 4 36.01 20.67 -15.60
C ILE A 4 35.55 19.25 -15.24
N ASP A 5 35.93 18.26 -16.05
CA ASP A 5 35.58 16.86 -15.79
C ASP A 5 36.15 16.39 -14.44
N ASN A 6 37.43 16.71 -14.17
CA ASN A 6 38.07 16.39 -12.89
C ASN A 6 37.40 17.09 -11.71
N TYR A 7 37.01 18.37 -11.86
CA TYR A 7 36.30 19.12 -10.83
C TYR A 7 34.94 18.48 -10.52
N ILE A 8 34.14 18.20 -11.54
CA ILE A 8 32.84 17.53 -11.40
C ILE A 8 32.99 16.12 -10.81
N ASP A 9 33.95 15.32 -11.27
CA ASP A 9 34.19 13.99 -10.71
C ASP A 9 34.63 14.05 -9.24
N SER A 10 35.39 15.08 -8.88
CA SER A 10 35.78 15.31 -7.48
C SER A 10 34.59 15.71 -6.61
N LEU A 11 33.64 16.53 -7.10
CA LEU A 11 32.42 16.89 -6.37
C LEU A 11 31.59 15.66 -6.00
N TYR A 12 31.47 14.71 -6.94
CA TYR A 12 30.71 13.47 -6.75
C TYR A 12 31.49 12.34 -6.07
N LYS A 13 32.79 12.53 -5.78
CA LYS A 13 33.61 11.54 -5.07
C LYS A 13 33.04 11.31 -3.66
N ASN A 14 32.70 10.05 -3.36
CA ASN A 14 32.05 9.61 -2.10
C ASN A 14 30.61 10.12 -1.89
N ILE A 15 29.93 10.58 -2.94
CA ILE A 15 28.47 10.77 -2.91
C ILE A 15 27.84 9.46 -3.40
N ASP A 16 27.45 8.62 -2.44
CA ASP A 16 26.77 7.36 -2.72
C ASP A 16 25.38 7.64 -3.29
N GLY A 17 25.25 7.59 -4.61
CA GLY A 17 23.97 7.73 -5.28
C GLY A 17 24.08 7.52 -6.77
N ILE A 18 23.94 6.27 -7.21
CA ILE A 18 23.77 5.89 -8.61
C ILE A 18 22.28 6.09 -8.98
N SER A 19 21.72 7.26 -8.71
CA SER A 19 20.41 7.62 -9.23
C SER A 19 20.61 8.28 -10.60
N LYS A 20 19.70 8.02 -11.56
CA LYS A 20 19.66 8.74 -12.83
C LYS A 20 19.63 10.27 -12.63
N GLU A 21 18.98 10.71 -11.56
CA GLU A 21 18.92 12.10 -11.12
C GLU A 21 20.30 12.67 -10.79
N ASN A 22 21.18 11.91 -10.09
CA ASN A 22 22.55 12.36 -9.85
C ASN A 22 23.37 12.44 -11.14
N LYS A 23 23.12 11.58 -12.12
CA LYS A 23 23.73 11.71 -13.46
C LYS A 23 23.20 12.93 -14.21
N GLU A 24 21.89 13.18 -14.16
CA GLU A 24 21.28 14.36 -14.79
C GLU A 24 21.77 15.67 -14.16
N ILE A 25 21.90 15.74 -12.83
CA ILE A 25 22.46 16.91 -12.13
C ILE A 25 23.94 17.06 -12.46
N LYS A 26 24.70 15.96 -12.49
CA LYS A 26 26.12 15.97 -12.89
C LYS A 26 26.31 16.52 -14.30
N GLU A 27 25.51 16.05 -15.26
CA GLU A 27 25.55 16.55 -16.64
C GLU A 27 25.08 18.01 -16.74
N THR A 28 24.03 18.40 -16.01
CA THR A 28 23.54 19.79 -16.00
C THR A 28 24.61 20.74 -15.46
N MET A 29 25.27 20.39 -14.36
CA MET A 29 26.39 21.17 -13.80
C MET A 29 27.57 21.25 -14.77
N ARG A 30 27.89 20.14 -15.43
CA ARG A 30 28.94 20.09 -16.46
C ARG A 30 28.62 21.02 -17.62
N THR A 31 27.38 20.99 -18.13
CA THR A 31 26.93 21.87 -19.22
C THR A 31 27.03 23.34 -18.83
N HIS A 32 26.55 23.74 -17.65
CA HIS A 32 26.63 25.13 -17.21
C HIS A 32 28.06 25.65 -17.03
N LEU A 33 28.98 24.80 -16.55
CA LEU A 33 30.41 25.15 -16.49
C LEU A 33 31.01 25.33 -17.89
N ILE A 34 30.64 24.48 -18.84
CA ILE A 34 31.08 24.60 -20.24
C ILE A 34 30.53 25.88 -20.88
N GLU A 35 29.24 26.16 -20.69
CA GLU A 35 28.59 27.40 -21.16
C GLU A 35 29.30 28.63 -20.59
N SER A 36 29.57 28.66 -19.29
CA SER A 36 30.32 29.76 -18.64
C SER A 36 31.72 29.94 -19.23
N VAL A 37 32.41 28.85 -19.57
CA VAL A 37 33.75 28.91 -20.20
C VAL A 37 33.66 29.46 -21.62
N GLU A 38 32.66 29.07 -22.40
CA GLU A 38 32.47 29.60 -23.75
C GLU A 38 32.08 31.08 -23.74
N GLU A 39 31.25 31.53 -22.81
CA GLU A 39 30.95 32.95 -22.60
C GLU A 39 32.21 33.77 -22.31
N LEU A 40 33.07 33.29 -21.40
CA LEU A 40 34.35 33.96 -21.07
C LEU A 40 35.31 33.99 -22.27
N LYS A 41 35.33 32.94 -23.10
CA LYS A 41 36.12 32.95 -24.34
C LYS A 41 35.61 34.00 -25.33
N LEU A 42 34.29 34.20 -25.42
CA LEU A 42 33.69 35.25 -26.24
C LEU A 42 33.99 36.66 -25.71
N GLU A 43 34.14 36.81 -24.40
CA GLU A 43 34.59 38.06 -23.74
C GLU A 43 36.09 38.34 -23.94
N GLY A 44 36.84 37.45 -24.59
CA GLY A 44 38.24 37.63 -24.97
C GLY A 44 39.26 36.97 -24.05
N PHE A 45 38.83 36.17 -23.07
CA PHE A 45 39.74 35.41 -22.21
C PHE A 45 40.31 34.17 -22.91
N SER A 46 41.54 33.78 -22.55
CA SER A 46 42.11 32.52 -23.04
C SER A 46 41.36 31.31 -22.47
N GLU A 47 41.44 30.14 -23.10
CA GLU A 47 40.73 28.94 -22.61
C GLU A 47 41.11 28.57 -21.17
N LYS A 48 42.41 28.67 -20.83
CA LYS A 48 42.89 28.39 -19.46
C LYS A 48 42.36 29.40 -18.44
N GLU A 49 42.35 30.69 -18.78
CA GLU A 49 41.80 31.72 -17.91
C GLU A 49 40.30 31.57 -17.73
N SER A 50 39.59 31.25 -18.81
CA SER A 50 38.15 31.02 -18.81
C SER A 50 37.76 29.85 -17.90
N ILE A 51 38.49 28.73 -17.98
CA ILE A 51 38.28 27.57 -17.10
C ILE A 51 38.53 27.95 -15.63
N LYS A 52 39.62 28.66 -15.35
CA LYS A 52 39.95 29.08 -14.00
C LYS A 52 38.87 29.99 -13.40
N ILE A 53 38.45 31.01 -14.15
CA ILE A 53 37.42 31.97 -13.72
C ILE A 53 36.07 31.25 -13.55
N ALA A 54 35.70 30.34 -14.45
CA ALA A 54 34.45 29.58 -14.33
C ALA A 54 34.43 28.70 -13.07
N LEU A 55 35.54 28.01 -12.75
CA LEU A 55 35.64 27.20 -11.53
C LEU A 55 35.64 28.06 -10.25
N GLU A 56 36.33 29.20 -10.26
CA GLU A 56 36.32 30.16 -9.15
C GLU A 56 34.92 30.75 -8.90
N ARG A 57 34.17 31.09 -9.96
CA ARG A 57 32.77 31.55 -9.86
C ARG A 57 31.83 30.46 -9.35
N PHE A 58 32.09 29.20 -9.69
CA PHE A 58 31.25 28.07 -9.28
C PHE A 58 31.37 27.79 -7.79
N GLY A 59 32.57 27.96 -7.22
CA GLY A 59 32.83 27.90 -5.78
C GLY A 59 33.76 26.77 -5.34
N GLU A 60 34.07 26.73 -4.05
CA GLU A 60 34.97 25.72 -3.50
C GLU A 60 34.32 24.33 -3.41
N ILE A 61 35.08 23.30 -3.81
CA ILE A 61 34.62 21.90 -3.87
C ILE A 61 34.01 21.43 -2.54
N ASN A 62 34.60 21.82 -1.40
CA ASN A 62 34.16 21.35 -0.10
C ASN A 62 32.81 21.94 0.33
N GLU A 63 32.55 23.20 0.00
CA GLU A 63 31.32 23.91 0.31
C GLU A 63 30.16 23.36 -0.54
N ILE A 64 30.36 23.31 -1.86
CA ILE A 64 29.38 22.75 -2.80
C ILE A 64 29.12 21.28 -2.51
N ARG A 65 30.15 20.48 -2.19
CA ARG A 65 29.96 19.08 -1.81
C ARG A 65 29.13 18.95 -0.53
N GLY A 66 29.33 19.83 0.45
CA GLY A 66 28.53 19.88 1.67
C GLY A 66 27.05 20.09 1.36
N GLU A 67 26.72 21.09 0.54
CA GLU A 67 25.35 21.36 0.10
C GLU A 67 24.77 20.22 -0.73
N LEU A 68 25.53 19.72 -1.72
CA LEU A 68 25.14 18.59 -2.57
C LEU A 68 24.81 17.35 -1.73
N LYS A 69 25.64 17.05 -0.72
CA LYS A 69 25.42 15.95 0.22
C LYS A 69 24.15 16.16 1.03
N THR A 70 23.85 17.38 1.50
CA THR A 70 22.60 17.64 2.25
C THR A 70 21.36 17.45 1.39
N VAL A 71 21.40 17.85 0.11
CA VAL A 71 20.28 17.70 -0.83
C VAL A 71 20.04 16.22 -1.17
N VAL A 72 21.11 15.47 -1.44
CA VAL A 72 21.04 14.04 -1.77
C VAL A 72 20.62 13.19 -0.55
N GLU A 73 21.17 13.47 0.65
CA GLU A 73 20.90 12.69 1.86
C GLU A 73 19.54 12.99 2.52
N ARG A 74 19.00 14.22 2.38
CA ARG A 74 17.65 14.58 2.90
C ARG A 74 16.54 13.68 2.35
N GLY A 75 16.79 13.05 1.21
CA GLY A 75 15.78 12.27 0.52
C GLY A 75 15.50 10.87 1.07
N VAL A 76 16.50 10.16 1.61
CA VAL A 76 16.40 8.70 1.88
C VAL A 76 16.36 8.38 3.38
N LYS A 77 17.09 9.15 4.20
CA LYS A 77 17.17 8.98 5.66
C LYS A 77 15.83 9.02 6.40
N PRO A 78 14.92 10.00 6.17
CA PRO A 78 13.63 10.02 6.86
C PRO A 78 12.76 8.80 6.52
N LEU A 79 12.83 8.31 5.28
CA LEU A 79 12.08 7.14 4.83
C LEU A 79 12.60 5.85 5.50
N LEU A 80 13.92 5.70 5.60
CA LEU A 80 14.56 4.61 6.35
C LEU A 80 14.15 4.60 7.84
N TYR A 81 14.10 5.76 8.49
CA TYR A 81 13.64 5.86 9.88
C TYR A 81 12.17 5.44 10.03
N THR A 82 11.29 5.85 9.11
CA THR A 82 9.87 5.43 9.16
C THR A 82 9.67 3.92 9.01
N VAL A 83 10.43 3.28 8.11
CA VAL A 83 10.41 1.82 7.94
C VAL A 83 10.99 1.12 9.18
N GLY A 84 12.11 1.63 9.71
CA GLY A 84 12.75 1.08 10.90
C GLY A 84 11.86 1.14 12.15
N ILE A 85 11.21 2.27 12.41
CA ILE A 85 10.26 2.42 13.52
C ILE A 85 9.07 1.46 13.37
N SER A 86 8.54 1.33 12.15
CA SER A 86 7.43 0.40 11.88
C SER A 86 7.81 -1.05 12.14
N LEU A 87 9.05 -1.44 11.84
CA LEU A 87 9.59 -2.77 12.13
C LEU A 87 9.73 -3.01 13.63
N ILE A 88 10.20 -2.01 14.39
CA ILE A 88 10.32 -2.10 15.86
C ILE A 88 8.94 -2.28 16.50
N ILE A 89 7.94 -1.52 16.06
CA ILE A 89 6.54 -1.66 16.53
C ILE A 89 6.01 -3.06 16.23
N LEU A 90 6.28 -3.58 15.02
CA LEU A 90 5.86 -4.92 14.62
C LEU A 90 6.50 -6.00 15.53
N ILE A 91 7.81 -5.89 15.78
CA ILE A 91 8.54 -6.82 16.66
C ILE A 91 8.00 -6.76 18.09
N ALA A 92 7.81 -5.55 18.64
CA ALA A 92 7.27 -5.35 19.99
C ALA A 92 5.84 -5.91 20.13
N PHE A 93 5.04 -5.82 19.06
CA PHE A 93 3.71 -6.40 19.04
C PHE A 93 3.76 -7.93 19.01
N PHE A 94 4.62 -8.52 18.18
CA PHE A 94 4.79 -9.98 18.12
C PHE A 94 5.32 -10.55 19.44
N THR A 95 6.25 -9.88 20.12
CA THR A 95 6.73 -10.32 21.45
C THR A 95 5.63 -10.25 22.50
N HIS A 96 4.78 -9.21 22.45
CA HIS A 96 3.59 -9.12 23.31
C HIS A 96 2.58 -10.25 23.04
N LEU A 97 2.34 -10.60 21.77
CA LEU A 97 1.47 -11.72 21.41
C LEU A 97 2.00 -13.07 21.92
N ILE A 98 3.31 -13.32 21.80
CA ILE A 98 3.94 -14.54 22.33
C ILE A 98 3.78 -14.63 23.85
N PHE A 99 3.90 -13.50 24.56
CA PHE A 99 3.79 -13.44 26.01
C PHE A 99 2.36 -13.62 26.54
N MET A 100 1.34 -13.15 25.81
CA MET A 100 -0.07 -13.23 26.22
C MET A 100 -0.70 -14.63 26.06
N ARG A 101 0.06 -15.61 25.54
CA ARG A 101 -0.43 -16.90 25.00
C ARG A 101 -1.43 -16.70 23.86
N PHE A 102 -1.31 -17.50 22.80
CA PHE A 102 -2.02 -17.35 21.53
C PHE A 102 -3.55 -17.55 21.61
N ASP A 103 -4.10 -17.71 22.82
CA ASP A 103 -5.43 -18.26 23.05
C ASP A 103 -6.54 -17.35 22.48
N TYR A 104 -6.29 -16.05 22.23
CA TYR A 104 -7.27 -15.15 21.60
C TYR A 104 -6.64 -14.00 20.77
N ILE A 105 -6.21 -14.27 19.52
CA ILE A 105 -5.94 -13.18 18.57
C ILE A 105 -7.29 -12.60 18.11
N LYS A 106 -7.67 -11.45 18.67
CA LYS A 106 -8.88 -10.72 18.27
C LYS A 106 -8.65 -9.94 16.98
N LEU A 107 -9.72 -9.71 16.22
CA LEU A 107 -9.74 -8.87 15.01
C LEU A 107 -8.99 -7.52 15.17
N LEU A 108 -9.01 -6.92 16.36
CA LEU A 108 -8.27 -5.70 16.69
C LEU A 108 -6.74 -5.84 16.54
N ALA A 109 -6.17 -7.00 16.89
CA ALA A 109 -4.74 -7.27 16.75
C ALA A 109 -4.29 -7.23 15.29
N LEU A 110 -5.13 -7.72 14.37
CA LEU A 110 -4.83 -7.73 12.94
C LEU A 110 -4.81 -6.32 12.36
N ILE A 111 -5.73 -5.44 12.78
CA ILE A 111 -5.76 -4.03 12.37
C ILE A 111 -4.50 -3.30 12.87
N ILE A 112 -4.07 -3.59 14.10
CA ILE A 112 -2.86 -2.98 14.69
C ILE A 112 -1.59 -3.39 13.92
N ILE A 113 -1.53 -4.63 13.40
CA ILE A 113 -0.41 -5.10 12.57
C ILE A 113 -0.45 -4.54 11.14
N ALA A 114 -1.65 -4.45 10.56
CA ALA A 114 -1.86 -4.06 9.16
C ALA A 114 -1.20 -2.72 8.81
N VAL A 115 -1.29 -1.74 9.72
CA VAL A 115 -0.75 -0.40 9.55
C VAL A 115 0.78 -0.38 9.43
N PRO A 116 1.56 -0.87 10.42
CA PRO A 116 3.02 -0.95 10.30
C PRO A 116 3.48 -1.84 9.14
N MET A 117 2.80 -2.96 8.85
CA MET A 117 3.13 -3.78 7.69
C MET A 117 3.00 -3.02 6.37
N TYR A 118 1.92 -2.25 6.19
CA TYR A 118 1.75 -1.43 4.99
C TYR A 118 2.86 -0.39 4.85
N ILE A 119 3.24 0.27 5.95
CA ILE A 119 4.32 1.27 5.95
C ILE A 119 5.66 0.63 5.58
N ILE A 120 5.97 -0.56 6.09
CA ILE A 120 7.20 -1.29 5.75
C ILE A 120 7.23 -1.62 4.25
N ILE A 121 6.16 -2.22 3.73
CA ILE A 121 6.09 -2.64 2.32
C ILE A 121 6.17 -1.42 1.39
N ARG A 122 5.37 -0.38 1.63
CA ARG A 122 5.38 0.82 0.80
C ARG A 122 6.65 1.62 0.94
N GLY A 123 7.17 1.77 2.16
CA GLY A 123 8.46 2.42 2.41
C GLY A 123 9.59 1.71 1.67
N GLY A 124 9.64 0.37 1.69
CA GLY A 124 10.61 -0.41 0.91
C GLY A 124 10.51 -0.20 -0.60
N VAL A 125 9.29 -0.15 -1.15
CA VAL A 125 9.06 0.15 -2.59
C VAL A 125 9.54 1.56 -2.96
N LEU A 126 9.26 2.54 -2.10
CA LEU A 126 9.69 3.93 -2.31
C LEU A 126 11.22 4.06 -2.24
N ILE A 127 11.86 3.38 -1.28
CA ILE A 127 13.33 3.29 -1.20
C ILE A 127 13.87 2.66 -2.48
N TYR A 128 13.28 1.55 -2.96
CA TYR A 128 13.70 0.88 -4.18
C TYR A 128 13.68 1.80 -5.41
N TYR A 129 12.58 2.52 -5.66
CA TYR A 129 12.49 3.45 -6.79
C TYR A 129 13.48 4.59 -6.68
N LYS A 130 13.71 5.08 -5.47
CA LYS A 130 14.69 6.14 -5.20
C LYS A 130 16.12 5.67 -5.45
N VAL A 131 16.48 4.47 -5.00
CA VAL A 131 17.80 3.85 -5.27
C VAL A 131 18.00 3.63 -6.77
N LYS A 132 16.95 3.24 -7.51
CA LYS A 132 17.00 3.10 -8.98
C LYS A 132 16.99 4.43 -9.73
N GLY A 133 16.86 5.57 -9.05
CA GLY A 133 16.78 6.89 -9.66
C GLY A 133 15.59 7.07 -10.60
N VAL A 134 14.50 6.33 -10.36
CA VAL A 134 13.24 6.51 -11.08
C VAL A 134 12.50 7.66 -10.41
N LYS A 135 12.18 8.72 -11.16
CA LYS A 135 11.31 9.80 -10.68
C LYS A 135 9.97 9.18 -10.27
N TYR A 136 9.68 9.23 -8.98
CA TYR A 136 8.45 8.71 -8.40
C TYR A 136 7.70 9.86 -7.73
N ASP A 137 6.65 10.34 -8.38
CA ASP A 137 5.76 11.34 -7.80
C ASP A 137 4.72 10.67 -6.90
N ILE A 138 4.62 11.14 -5.65
CA ILE A 138 3.72 10.56 -4.65
C ILE A 138 2.41 11.34 -4.68
N ASP A 139 1.40 10.75 -5.32
CA ASP A 139 0.03 11.21 -5.18
C ASP A 139 -0.53 10.78 -3.82
N TRP A 140 -0.43 11.67 -2.84
CA TRP A 140 -0.87 11.43 -1.46
C TRP A 140 -2.33 11.01 -1.33
N LYS A 141 -3.22 11.48 -2.22
CA LYS A 141 -4.62 11.06 -2.22
C LYS A 141 -4.73 9.59 -2.63
N LYS A 142 -4.09 9.20 -3.74
CA LYS A 142 -4.07 7.79 -4.18
C LYS A 142 -3.40 6.87 -3.16
N GLU A 143 -2.34 7.30 -2.50
CA GLU A 143 -1.69 6.50 -1.46
C GLU A 143 -2.59 6.30 -0.24
N LEU A 144 -3.30 7.35 0.22
CA LEU A 144 -4.27 7.21 1.30
C LEU A 144 -5.37 6.20 0.93
N TYR A 145 -5.90 6.24 -0.29
CA TYR A 145 -6.90 5.28 -0.74
C TYR A 145 -6.36 3.85 -0.78
N LYS A 146 -5.14 3.62 -1.29
CA LYS A 146 -4.49 2.31 -1.27
C LYS A 146 -4.29 1.79 0.15
N PHE A 147 -3.89 2.66 1.08
CA PHE A 147 -3.72 2.33 2.50
C PHE A 147 -5.04 1.90 3.12
N LEU A 148 -6.09 2.72 2.97
CA LEU A 148 -7.42 2.41 3.49
C LEU A 148 -7.97 1.12 2.89
N PHE A 149 -7.77 0.90 1.59
CA PHE A 149 -8.23 -0.31 0.91
C PHE A 149 -7.47 -1.57 1.38
N ALA A 150 -6.15 -1.48 1.58
CA ALA A 150 -5.35 -2.58 2.11
C ALA A 150 -5.80 -2.96 3.53
N ASN A 151 -6.00 -1.97 4.41
CA ASN A 151 -6.51 -2.20 5.76
C ASN A 151 -7.91 -2.80 5.75
N TYR A 152 -8.79 -2.29 4.87
CA TYR A 152 -10.11 -2.85 4.67
C TYR A 152 -10.06 -4.31 4.23
N PHE A 153 -9.20 -4.68 3.28
CA PHE A 153 -9.09 -6.06 2.81
C PHE A 153 -8.56 -6.99 3.91
N ILE A 154 -7.58 -6.52 4.69
CA ILE A 154 -7.08 -7.25 5.86
C ILE A 154 -8.20 -7.45 6.89
N PHE A 155 -9.01 -6.42 7.15
CA PHE A 155 -10.18 -6.53 8.02
C PHE A 155 -11.23 -7.50 7.49
N LEU A 156 -11.52 -7.45 6.18
CA LEU A 156 -12.47 -8.34 5.51
C LEU A 156 -12.03 -9.79 5.65
N VAL A 157 -10.79 -10.10 5.31
CA VAL A 157 -10.21 -11.45 5.44
C VAL A 157 -10.16 -11.86 6.92
N GLY A 158 -9.72 -10.95 7.80
CA GLY A 158 -9.65 -11.18 9.23
C GLY A 158 -11.01 -11.47 9.88
N TRP A 159 -12.09 -10.85 9.41
CA TRP A 159 -13.44 -11.12 9.89
C TRP A 159 -13.88 -12.57 9.65
N TYR A 160 -13.39 -13.20 8.59
CA TYR A 160 -13.72 -14.59 8.25
C TYR A 160 -12.72 -15.59 8.84
N ILE A 161 -11.45 -15.19 8.98
CA ILE A 161 -10.41 -16.06 9.56
C ILE A 161 -10.48 -16.09 11.09
N PHE A 162 -10.90 -15.02 11.76
CA PHE A 162 -10.93 -14.92 13.22
C PHE A 162 -12.35 -14.95 13.80
N PRO A 163 -12.59 -15.62 14.94
CA PRO A 163 -11.61 -16.18 15.88
C PRO A 163 -11.08 -17.56 15.46
N ILE A 164 -9.75 -17.70 15.42
CA ILE A 164 -9.07 -19.00 15.30
C ILE A 164 -9.05 -19.60 16.70
N GLU A 165 -9.79 -20.68 16.92
CA GLU A 165 -9.66 -21.50 18.12
C GLU A 165 -8.61 -22.59 17.81
N VAL A 166 -7.56 -22.68 18.64
CA VAL A 166 -6.53 -23.73 18.53
C VAL A 166 -6.87 -24.85 19.51
N GLU A 167 -8.10 -25.37 19.41
CA GLU A 167 -8.52 -26.54 20.19
C GLU A 167 -9.23 -27.56 19.29
N GLY A 168 -8.73 -28.79 19.34
CA GLY A 168 -9.04 -29.86 18.42
C GLY A 168 -10.42 -30.48 18.63
N SER A 169 -11.31 -30.26 17.68
CA SER A 169 -12.16 -31.32 17.14
C SER A 169 -12.42 -31.03 15.66
N SER A 170 -12.07 -31.99 14.81
CA SER A 170 -12.02 -31.86 13.34
C SER A 170 -13.33 -32.26 12.66
N ASN A 171 -14.47 -31.79 13.17
CA ASN A 171 -15.75 -31.98 12.49
C ASN A 171 -16.10 -30.69 11.76
N VAL A 172 -15.65 -30.60 10.51
CA VAL A 172 -16.02 -29.50 9.61
C VAL A 172 -17.45 -29.73 9.14
N ASN A 173 -18.40 -28.92 9.60
CA ASN A 173 -19.75 -28.95 9.06
C ASN A 173 -19.82 -28.05 7.83
N PHE A 174 -20.02 -28.65 6.67
CA PHE A 174 -20.25 -27.93 5.42
C PHE A 174 -21.75 -27.73 5.20
N GLN A 175 -22.20 -26.49 5.13
CA GLN A 175 -23.61 -26.15 4.90
C GLN A 175 -23.75 -25.32 3.62
N VAL A 176 -24.61 -25.79 2.72
CA VAL A 176 -24.95 -25.08 1.48
C VAL A 176 -26.46 -24.82 1.44
N ASP A 177 -26.84 -23.55 1.41
CA ASP A 177 -28.22 -23.11 1.30
C ASP A 177 -28.45 -22.36 -0.02
N LEU A 178 -29.05 -23.06 -0.98
CA LEU A 178 -29.43 -22.52 -2.29
C LEU A 178 -30.83 -21.87 -2.28
N ILE A 179 -31.62 -22.10 -1.23
CA ILE A 179 -32.91 -21.44 -1.04
C ILE A 179 -32.65 -20.16 -0.23
N PRO A 180 -32.90 -18.96 -0.80
CA PRO A 180 -32.68 -17.70 -0.09
C PRO A 180 -33.43 -17.67 1.24
N PHE A 181 -32.77 -17.21 2.31
CA PHE A 181 -33.35 -17.02 3.63
C PHE A 181 -33.87 -18.27 4.36
N LYS A 182 -33.64 -19.48 3.85
CA LYS A 182 -34.06 -20.73 4.51
C LYS A 182 -33.55 -20.82 5.95
N SER A 183 -32.25 -20.65 6.14
CA SER A 183 -31.61 -20.63 7.47
C SER A 183 -32.21 -19.56 8.39
N TYR A 184 -32.51 -18.38 7.86
CA TYR A 184 -33.14 -17.31 8.64
C TYR A 184 -34.55 -17.69 9.12
N ILE A 185 -35.36 -18.31 8.25
CA ILE A 185 -36.71 -18.78 8.60
C ILE A 185 -36.63 -19.87 9.67
N GLU A 186 -35.71 -20.83 9.53
CA GLU A 186 -35.50 -21.88 10.53
C GLU A 186 -35.10 -21.30 11.90
N LEU A 187 -34.24 -20.30 11.92
CA LEU A 187 -33.83 -19.61 13.15
C LEU A 187 -34.99 -18.83 13.79
N MET A 188 -35.84 -18.17 12.99
CA MET A 188 -37.05 -17.51 13.50
C MET A 188 -38.04 -18.51 14.10
N ASN A 189 -38.23 -19.66 13.46
CA ASN A 189 -39.06 -20.75 13.98
C ASN A 189 -38.53 -21.32 15.30
N ARG A 190 -37.21 -21.22 15.55
CA ARG A 190 -36.56 -21.56 16.82
C ARG A 190 -36.61 -20.44 17.87
N GLY A 191 -37.30 -19.34 17.60
CA GLY A 191 -37.49 -18.22 18.53
C GLY A 191 -36.39 -17.15 18.48
N ILE A 192 -35.48 -17.18 17.50
CA ILE A 192 -34.49 -16.10 17.33
C ILE A 192 -35.19 -14.85 16.81
N THR A 193 -34.88 -13.70 17.44
CA THR A 193 -35.49 -12.43 17.08
C THR A 193 -35.03 -11.92 15.72
N ILE A 194 -35.96 -11.32 14.97
CA ILE A 194 -35.65 -10.74 13.66
C ILE A 194 -34.59 -9.63 13.74
N GLY A 195 -34.52 -8.90 14.86
CA GLY A 195 -33.49 -7.89 15.09
C GLY A 195 -32.07 -8.46 15.09
N TYR A 196 -31.88 -9.63 15.71
CA TYR A 196 -30.59 -10.33 15.69
C TYR A 196 -30.21 -10.78 14.27
N LEU A 197 -31.17 -11.32 13.52
CA LEU A 197 -30.98 -11.76 12.14
C LEU A 197 -30.65 -10.59 11.20
N MET A 198 -31.36 -9.47 11.35
CA MET A 198 -31.11 -8.24 10.60
C MET A 198 -29.71 -7.67 10.85
N LYS A 199 -29.20 -7.79 12.08
CA LYS A 199 -27.83 -7.37 12.39
C LYS A 199 -26.80 -8.07 11.50
N TRP A 200 -26.94 -9.37 11.25
CA TRP A 200 -26.02 -10.12 10.38
C TRP A 200 -26.09 -9.66 8.91
N ILE A 201 -27.30 -9.42 8.40
CA ILE A 201 -27.52 -8.91 7.04
C ILE A 201 -26.89 -7.52 6.89
N ILE A 202 -27.14 -6.62 7.84
CA ILE A 202 -26.64 -5.24 7.81
C ILE A 202 -25.11 -5.21 7.89
N ILE A 203 -24.51 -5.97 8.81
CA ILE A 203 -23.04 -6.04 8.93
C ILE A 203 -22.42 -6.50 7.61
N ARG A 204 -22.95 -7.57 7.00
CA ARG A 204 -22.43 -8.09 5.73
C ARG A 204 -22.60 -7.09 4.59
N LEU A 205 -23.75 -6.41 4.53
CA LEU A 205 -23.99 -5.36 3.54
C LEU A 205 -22.96 -4.23 3.67
N ILE A 206 -22.79 -3.69 4.88
CA ILE A 206 -21.83 -2.62 5.17
C ILE A 206 -20.40 -3.06 4.84
N LEU A 207 -20.06 -4.30 5.20
CA LEU A 207 -18.74 -4.87 4.97
C LEU A 207 -18.36 -4.89 3.48
N PHE A 208 -19.31 -5.04 2.55
CA PHE A 208 -19.02 -5.09 1.12
C PHE A 208 -19.12 -3.73 0.40
N ILE A 209 -19.61 -2.67 1.06
CA ILE A 209 -19.67 -1.31 0.46
C ILE A 209 -18.30 -0.82 -0.03
N PRO A 210 -17.20 -0.91 0.75
CA PRO A 210 -15.91 -0.38 0.32
C PRO A 210 -15.35 -1.04 -0.95
N LEU A 211 -15.68 -2.32 -1.23
CA LEU A 211 -15.31 -2.98 -2.48
C LEU A 211 -15.93 -2.31 -3.71
N GLY A 212 -17.10 -1.68 -3.56
CA GLY A 212 -17.75 -0.91 -4.62
C GLY A 212 -16.98 0.32 -5.08
N PHE A 213 -16.07 0.83 -4.25
CA PHE A 213 -15.18 1.93 -4.61
C PHE A 213 -13.95 1.43 -5.39
N TYR A 214 -13.64 0.13 -5.33
CA TYR A 214 -12.46 -0.45 -5.96
C TYR A 214 -12.40 -0.31 -7.49
N PRO A 215 -13.50 -0.50 -8.25
CA PRO A 215 -13.55 -0.27 -9.69
C PRO A 215 -13.04 1.10 -10.16
N ALA A 216 -13.25 2.15 -9.36
CA ALA A 216 -12.80 3.50 -9.66
C ALA A 216 -11.26 3.62 -9.74
N PHE A 217 -10.55 2.79 -8.97
CA PHE A 217 -9.10 2.86 -8.84
C PHE A 217 -8.39 1.99 -9.87
N LEU A 218 -9.04 0.94 -10.38
CA LEU A 218 -8.44 -0.02 -11.31
C LEU A 218 -8.50 0.39 -12.80
N LYS A 219 -9.04 1.57 -13.16
CA LYS A 219 -9.19 2.09 -14.54
C LYS A 219 -9.16 0.97 -15.61
N GLY A 220 -10.30 0.31 -15.86
CA GLY A 220 -10.34 -0.82 -16.79
C GLY A 220 -11.66 -1.59 -16.80
N LYS A 221 -11.60 -2.89 -17.17
CA LYS A 221 -12.75 -3.78 -17.37
C LYS A 221 -13.74 -3.92 -16.20
N PHE A 222 -13.35 -3.51 -14.99
CA PHE A 222 -14.16 -3.65 -13.78
C PHE A 222 -15.03 -2.43 -13.45
N ASN A 223 -14.96 -1.33 -14.22
CA ASN A 223 -15.70 -0.09 -13.93
C ASN A 223 -17.19 -0.07 -14.34
N ASN A 224 -17.83 -1.24 -14.35
CA ASN A 224 -19.24 -1.41 -14.71
C ASN A 224 -19.94 -2.34 -13.71
N ILE A 225 -21.27 -2.39 -13.78
CA ILE A 225 -22.11 -3.22 -12.90
C ILE A 225 -21.67 -4.69 -12.94
N ALA A 226 -21.37 -5.23 -14.12
CA ALA A 226 -20.90 -6.61 -14.28
C ALA A 226 -19.57 -6.86 -13.54
N GLY A 227 -18.64 -5.91 -13.58
CA GLY A 227 -17.37 -5.95 -12.86
C GLY A 227 -17.57 -5.94 -11.35
N CYS A 228 -18.50 -5.12 -10.84
CA CYS A 228 -18.88 -5.11 -9.42
C CYS A 228 -19.43 -6.47 -8.98
N VAL A 229 -20.34 -7.07 -9.76
CA VAL A 229 -20.91 -8.40 -9.49
C VAL A 229 -19.81 -9.46 -9.48
N LEU A 230 -18.88 -9.41 -10.44
CA LEU A 230 -17.77 -10.35 -10.53
C LEU A 230 -16.83 -10.23 -9.31
N ILE A 231 -16.44 -9.01 -8.92
CA ILE A 231 -15.59 -8.77 -7.74
C ILE A 231 -16.29 -9.28 -6.46
N ALA A 232 -17.56 -8.93 -6.28
CA ALA A 232 -18.34 -9.40 -5.13
C ALA A 232 -18.38 -10.93 -5.07
N SER A 233 -18.54 -11.59 -6.22
CA SER A 233 -18.59 -13.04 -6.32
C SER A 233 -17.24 -13.68 -6.01
N ILE A 234 -16.14 -13.19 -6.60
CA ILE A 234 -14.80 -13.71 -6.31
C ILE A 234 -14.50 -13.60 -4.81
N VAL A 235 -14.74 -12.44 -4.22
CA VAL A 235 -14.48 -12.21 -2.79
C VAL A 235 -15.42 -13.02 -1.90
N TYR A 236 -16.66 -13.23 -2.31
CA TYR A 236 -17.59 -14.09 -1.59
C TYR A 236 -17.13 -15.55 -1.57
N PHE A 237 -16.72 -16.10 -2.72
CA PHE A 237 -16.36 -17.52 -2.83
C PHE A 237 -14.93 -17.84 -2.39
N ILE A 238 -14.00 -16.87 -2.41
CA ILE A 238 -12.64 -17.10 -1.90
C ILE A 238 -12.64 -17.37 -0.40
N VAL A 239 -13.60 -16.81 0.34
CA VAL A 239 -13.71 -16.96 1.80
C VAL A 239 -13.98 -18.42 2.21
N PRO A 240 -15.05 -19.09 1.72
CA PRO A 240 -15.25 -20.52 2.00
C PRO A 240 -14.10 -21.41 1.55
N ILE A 241 -13.40 -21.05 0.46
CA ILE A 241 -12.20 -21.77 0.01
C ILE A 241 -11.06 -21.61 1.01
N LEU A 242 -10.83 -20.40 1.53
CA LEU A 242 -9.82 -20.14 2.56
C LEU A 242 -10.17 -20.88 3.85
N GLU A 243 -11.42 -20.83 4.31
CA GLU A 243 -11.91 -21.57 5.48
C GLU A 243 -11.71 -23.08 5.30
N LEU A 244 -11.99 -23.62 4.10
CA LEU A 244 -11.75 -25.03 3.77
C LEU A 244 -10.26 -25.38 3.83
N ILE A 245 -9.38 -24.56 3.25
CA ILE A 245 -7.93 -24.78 3.32
C ILE A 245 -7.43 -24.76 4.77
N LEU A 246 -7.89 -23.79 5.57
CA LEU A 246 -7.51 -23.67 6.98
C LEU A 246 -8.03 -24.84 7.81
N SER A 247 -9.20 -25.38 7.49
CA SER A 247 -9.76 -26.57 8.16
C SER A 247 -8.94 -27.84 7.98
N PHE A 248 -8.07 -27.91 6.95
CA PHE A 248 -7.07 -28.98 6.81
C PHE A 248 -5.83 -28.76 7.70
N GLY A 249 -5.58 -27.53 8.15
CA GLY A 249 -4.60 -27.22 9.17
C GLY A 249 -5.13 -27.54 10.57
N LEU A 250 -4.28 -27.47 11.60
CA LEU A 250 -4.65 -27.70 13.01
C LEU A 250 -5.59 -26.60 13.60
N ILE A 251 -6.44 -25.99 12.77
CA ILE A 251 -7.33 -24.88 13.10
C ILE A 251 -8.77 -25.42 13.09
N SER A 252 -9.51 -25.24 14.18
CA SER A 252 -10.92 -25.61 14.22
C SER A 252 -11.75 -24.57 13.48
N VAL A 253 -12.24 -24.95 12.30
CA VAL A 253 -13.29 -24.20 11.59
C VAL A 253 -14.60 -24.96 11.80
N PRO A 254 -15.50 -24.47 12.68
CA PRO A 254 -16.67 -25.27 13.08
C PRO A 254 -17.70 -25.42 11.96
N ILE A 255 -17.87 -24.39 11.11
CA ILE A 255 -18.87 -24.39 10.03
C ILE A 255 -18.32 -23.62 8.83
N ILE A 256 -18.39 -24.23 7.64
CA ILE A 256 -18.20 -23.56 6.36
C ILE A 256 -19.58 -23.37 5.73
N TYR A 257 -20.00 -22.11 5.57
CA TYR A 257 -21.36 -21.78 5.10
C TYR A 257 -21.35 -21.09 3.74
N ILE A 258 -22.07 -21.67 2.78
CA ILE A 258 -22.33 -21.09 1.46
C ILE A 258 -23.83 -20.89 1.29
N GLY A 259 -24.27 -19.63 1.36
CA GLY A 259 -25.67 -19.23 1.22
C GLY A 259 -25.88 -18.27 0.07
N ILE A 260 -26.87 -18.54 -0.78
CA ILE A 260 -27.21 -17.67 -1.92
C ILE A 260 -27.61 -16.26 -1.47
N ASP A 261 -28.26 -16.15 -0.31
CA ASP A 261 -28.65 -14.88 0.31
C ASP A 261 -27.41 -14.05 0.67
N TYR A 262 -26.39 -14.66 1.26
CA TYR A 262 -25.14 -13.97 1.59
C TYR A 262 -24.39 -13.49 0.35
N TRP A 263 -24.40 -14.28 -0.72
CA TRP A 263 -23.82 -13.88 -2.00
C TRP A 263 -24.55 -12.68 -2.60
N VAL A 264 -25.89 -12.70 -2.61
CA VAL A 264 -26.72 -11.60 -3.10
C VAL A 264 -26.53 -10.33 -2.25
N ILE A 265 -26.51 -10.44 -0.92
CA ILE A 265 -26.26 -9.31 -0.02
C ILE A 265 -24.87 -8.71 -0.27
N SER A 266 -23.85 -9.54 -0.49
CA SER A 266 -22.51 -9.09 -0.85
C SER A 266 -22.51 -8.29 -2.17
N ILE A 267 -23.23 -8.77 -3.21
CA ILE A 267 -23.39 -8.03 -4.47
C ILE A 267 -24.08 -6.68 -4.23
N ILE A 268 -25.17 -6.64 -3.47
CA ILE A 268 -25.89 -5.41 -3.15
C ILE A 268 -24.97 -4.41 -2.44
N GLY A 269 -24.18 -4.86 -1.47
CA GLY A 269 -23.19 -4.03 -0.79
C GLY A 269 -22.20 -3.38 -1.77
N VAL A 270 -21.59 -4.17 -2.65
CA VAL A 270 -20.64 -3.64 -3.67
C VAL A 270 -21.33 -2.67 -4.61
N LEU A 271 -22.55 -2.96 -5.08
CA LEU A 271 -23.29 -2.06 -5.97
C LEU A 271 -23.62 -0.72 -5.30
N LEU A 272 -24.04 -0.73 -4.03
CA LEU A 272 -24.25 0.49 -3.26
C LEU A 272 -22.98 1.33 -3.19
N GLY A 273 -21.83 0.72 -2.90
CA GLY A 273 -20.54 1.42 -2.92
C GLY A 273 -20.20 2.02 -4.28
N TYR A 274 -20.44 1.30 -5.37
CA TYR A 274 -20.23 1.78 -6.74
C TYR A 274 -21.10 3.00 -7.07
N PHE A 275 -22.39 2.96 -6.70
CA PHE A 275 -23.28 4.10 -6.93
C PHE A 275 -22.97 5.30 -6.04
N LEU A 276 -22.58 5.07 -4.78
CA LEU A 276 -22.11 6.13 -3.88
C LEU A 276 -20.88 6.82 -4.45
N TYR A 277 -19.89 6.04 -4.90
CA TYR A 277 -18.71 6.58 -5.56
C TYR A 277 -19.09 7.43 -6.78
N ASN A 278 -19.90 6.90 -7.70
CA ASN A 278 -20.29 7.62 -8.91
C ASN A 278 -21.03 8.93 -8.61
N SER A 279 -21.83 8.96 -7.54
CA SER A 279 -22.57 10.15 -7.11
C SER A 279 -21.66 11.23 -6.50
N ILE A 280 -20.59 10.83 -5.82
CA ILE A 280 -19.62 11.74 -5.20
C ILE A 280 -18.57 12.21 -6.22
N ALA A 281 -18.05 11.29 -7.04
CA ALA A 281 -16.96 11.56 -7.98
C ALA A 281 -17.41 12.36 -9.21
N LYS A 282 -18.63 12.17 -9.71
CA LYS A 282 -19.18 13.00 -10.82
C LYS A 282 -19.58 14.42 -10.40
N LYS A 283 -19.60 14.73 -9.10
CA LYS A 283 -19.88 16.11 -8.61
C LYS A 283 -18.65 17.01 -8.58
N HIS A 284 -17.44 16.48 -8.80
CA HIS A 284 -16.18 17.21 -8.65
C HIS A 284 -15.23 17.07 -9.86
N ILE A 285 -15.77 16.73 -11.04
CA ILE A 285 -15.15 16.85 -12.37
C ILE A 285 -16.10 17.69 -13.21
#